data_AF-A0A2N1PK40-F1
#
_entry.id   AF-A0A2N1PK40-F1
#
_cell.length_a   1.000
_cell.length_b   1.000
_cell.length_c   1.000
_cell.angle_alpha   90.00
_cell.angle_beta   90.00
_cell.angle_gamma   90.00
#
_symmetry.space_group_name_H-M   'P 1'
#
loop_
_entity.id
_entity.type
_entity.pdbx_description
1 polymer ?
#
loop_
_entity_poly.entity_id
_entity_poly.type
_entity_poly.pdbx_seq_one_letter_code
_entity_poly.pdbx_strand_id
1 'polypeptide(L)'
;MKYIFSENLRSLLLQPPLKGQMVLGVDPAFRTGCKLAVIDKYGKFIDKGVIYPHEAYVGQNVNPKQIEEAKKLLIGFIEKYKVDIIAIGNGTASRETESFIASILKDLSRPVKYVIVSEAGASVYSASELAREEFPEFQVEERSAVSIARRMQDPLSELVKIDPKSIGVGQYQHDVTQSKLSDSLDFVVTTAVNRIGVNVNTASTSLLQYVSGLSNKVAKNIVDKRETYGPFKSRKELLDVPNLGAKTFEQAIGFLRIFNSINPLDKTPIHPESYDLAYRILQYLNLNVEEIGTEKCKNTINSINKNKIAEYF
;
A
#
# COMPACT_ATOMS: atom_id res chain seq x y z
N MET A 1 9.46 16.32 -19.58
CA MET A 1 10.02 15.60 -18.42
C MET A 1 9.07 15.52 -17.23
N LYS A 2 8.58 16.63 -16.64
CA LYS A 2 7.69 16.59 -15.46
C LYS A 2 6.47 15.66 -15.60
N TYR A 3 5.77 15.75 -16.74
CA TYR A 3 4.62 14.90 -17.04
C TYR A 3 4.94 13.40 -16.98
N ILE A 4 6.12 13.00 -17.47
CA ILE A 4 6.55 11.59 -17.49
C ILE A 4 6.79 11.08 -16.07
N PHE A 5 7.47 11.86 -15.22
CA PHE A 5 7.71 11.48 -13.82
C PHE A 5 6.40 11.36 -13.04
N SER A 6 5.48 12.29 -13.24
CA SER A 6 4.14 12.25 -12.62
C SER A 6 3.33 11.03 -13.06
N GLU A 7 3.29 10.70 -14.35
CA GLU A 7 2.56 9.53 -14.85
C GLU A 7 3.20 8.20 -14.41
N ASN A 8 4.52 8.14 -14.34
CA ASN A 8 5.23 6.98 -13.81
C ASN A 8 4.95 6.78 -12.32
N LEU A 9 5.01 7.83 -11.51
CA LEU A 9 4.66 7.76 -10.09
C LEU A 9 3.21 7.32 -9.90
N ARG A 10 2.29 7.92 -10.64
CA ARG A 10 0.86 7.58 -10.61
C ARG A 10 0.64 6.10 -10.93
N SER A 11 1.35 5.56 -11.93
CA SER A 11 1.26 4.16 -12.31
C SER A 11 1.76 3.22 -11.21
N LEU A 12 2.79 3.60 -10.45
CA LEU A 12 3.26 2.84 -9.29
C LEU A 12 2.25 2.88 -8.13
N LEU A 13 1.71 4.05 -7.82
CA LEU A 13 0.77 4.24 -6.71
C LEU A 13 -0.57 3.54 -6.92
N LEU A 14 -1.04 3.47 -8.17
CA LEU A 14 -2.34 2.91 -8.54
C LEU A 14 -2.27 1.44 -8.95
N GLN A 15 -1.17 0.75 -8.66
CA GLN A 15 -1.09 -0.70 -8.86
C GLN A 15 -2.16 -1.41 -8.01
N PRO A 16 -2.86 -2.41 -8.57
CA PRO A 16 -3.86 -3.16 -7.82
C PRO A 16 -3.26 -3.86 -6.60
N PRO A 17 -3.82 -3.66 -5.39
CA PRO A 17 -3.33 -4.30 -4.17
C PRO A 17 -3.73 -5.78 -4.12
N LEU A 18 -2.82 -6.66 -3.67
CA LEU A 18 -3.07 -8.08 -3.44
C LEU A 18 -3.24 -8.37 -1.94
N LYS A 19 -4.38 -7.94 -1.40
CA LYS A 19 -4.71 -8.05 0.03
C LYS A 19 -4.97 -9.49 0.47
N GLY A 20 -4.74 -9.77 1.76
CA GLY A 20 -5.14 -11.02 2.38
C GLY A 20 -4.20 -12.21 2.16
N GLN A 21 -3.05 -11.98 1.52
CA GLN A 21 -2.05 -13.03 1.22
C GLN A 21 -0.96 -13.08 2.29
N MET A 22 -0.49 -14.28 2.64
CA MET A 22 0.77 -14.48 3.37
C MET A 22 1.94 -14.28 2.41
N VAL A 23 2.83 -13.33 2.69
CA VAL A 23 3.85 -12.89 1.72
C VAL A 23 5.25 -13.11 2.26
N LEU A 24 6.12 -13.67 1.42
CA LEU A 24 7.57 -13.65 1.61
C LEU A 24 8.18 -12.59 0.69
N GLY A 25 8.63 -11.47 1.25
CA GLY A 25 9.46 -10.50 0.56
C GLY A 25 10.88 -11.00 0.43
N VAL A 26 11.46 -10.78 -0.75
CA VAL A 26 12.85 -11.07 -1.07
C VAL A 26 13.47 -9.80 -1.63
N ASP A 27 14.49 -9.29 -0.93
CA ASP A 27 15.37 -8.22 -1.43
C ASP A 27 16.63 -8.86 -2.02
N PRO A 28 16.74 -8.97 -3.36
CA PRO A 28 17.84 -9.65 -4.02
C PRO A 28 19.21 -9.01 -3.77
N ALA A 29 20.24 -9.83 -3.59
CA ALA A 29 21.61 -9.38 -3.69
C ALA A 29 22.57 -10.54 -3.98
N PHE A 30 23.75 -10.18 -4.49
CA PHE A 30 24.90 -11.06 -4.64
C PHE A 30 25.63 -11.22 -3.28
N ARG A 31 26.71 -10.46 -3.08
CA ARG A 31 27.63 -10.56 -1.92
C ARG A 31 26.97 -10.49 -0.54
N THR A 32 25.94 -9.67 -0.37
CA THR A 32 25.27 -9.46 0.94
C THR A 32 24.13 -10.44 1.20
N GLY A 33 23.87 -11.36 0.27
CA GLY A 33 22.76 -12.31 0.35
C GLY A 33 21.40 -11.67 0.11
N CYS A 34 20.43 -12.50 -0.30
CA CYS A 34 19.05 -12.07 -0.46
C CYS A 34 18.39 -12.03 0.92
N LYS A 35 17.84 -10.87 1.30
CA LYS A 35 17.13 -10.71 2.58
C LYS A 35 15.70 -11.19 2.41
N LEU A 36 15.21 -11.89 3.41
CA LEU A 36 13.87 -12.46 3.47
C LEU A 36 13.08 -11.77 4.56
N ALA A 37 11.81 -11.45 4.28
CA ALA A 37 10.87 -10.95 5.27
C ALA A 37 9.49 -11.58 5.07
N VAL A 38 8.95 -12.21 6.10
CA VAL A 38 7.59 -12.74 6.09
C VAL A 38 6.67 -11.70 6.69
N ILE A 39 5.61 -11.36 5.96
CA ILE A 39 4.50 -10.56 6.47
C ILE A 39 3.20 -11.37 6.40
N ASP A 40 2.33 -11.13 7.38
CA ASP A 40 1.01 -11.75 7.42
C ASP A 40 0.04 -11.09 6.44
N LYS A 41 -1.17 -11.64 6.35
CA LYS A 41 -2.28 -11.13 5.53
C LYS A 41 -2.72 -9.68 5.80
N TYR A 42 -2.25 -9.08 6.89
CA TYR A 42 -2.53 -7.72 7.32
C TYR A 42 -1.30 -6.79 7.20
N GLY A 43 -0.16 -7.30 6.70
CA GLY A 43 1.08 -6.54 6.55
C GLY A 43 1.93 -6.46 7.82
N LYS A 44 1.61 -7.25 8.84
CA LYS A 44 2.41 -7.37 10.05
C LYS A 44 3.64 -8.24 9.79
N PHE A 45 4.81 -7.78 10.19
CA PHE A 45 6.03 -8.56 10.15
C PHE A 45 5.95 -9.80 11.07
N ILE A 46 6.42 -10.95 10.59
CA ILE A 46 6.45 -12.21 11.33
C ILE A 46 7.89 -12.67 11.59
N ASP A 47 8.69 -12.81 10.53
CA ASP A 47 10.04 -13.37 10.63
C ASP A 47 10.93 -12.87 9.50
N LYS A 48 12.25 -12.93 9.69
CA LYS A 48 13.26 -12.53 8.71
C LYS A 48 14.37 -13.57 8.60
N GLY A 49 15.06 -13.54 7.47
CA GLY A 49 16.20 -14.41 7.23
C GLY A 49 17.09 -13.87 6.13
N VAL A 50 18.20 -14.55 5.88
CA VAL A 50 19.11 -14.25 4.77
C VAL A 50 19.49 -15.56 4.10
N ILE A 51 19.40 -15.60 2.78
CA ILE A 51 19.89 -16.71 1.96
C ILE A 51 20.99 -16.22 1.02
N TYR A 52 21.88 -17.13 0.63
CA TYR A 52 22.98 -16.82 -0.29
C TYR A 52 22.92 -17.73 -1.52
N PRO A 53 21.92 -17.59 -2.40
CA PRO A 53 21.77 -18.46 -3.57
C PRO A 53 22.71 -18.11 -4.73
N HIS A 54 23.38 -16.96 -4.67
CA HIS A 54 24.14 -16.39 -5.79
C HIS A 54 25.63 -16.25 -5.47
N GLU A 55 26.39 -15.97 -6.52
CA GLU A 55 27.81 -15.69 -6.44
C GLU A 55 28.11 -14.45 -5.61
N ALA A 56 29.26 -14.44 -4.92
CA ALA A 56 29.71 -13.28 -4.18
C ALA A 56 30.25 -12.17 -5.10
N TYR A 57 30.76 -12.57 -6.28
CA TYR A 57 31.28 -11.70 -7.34
C TYR A 57 30.83 -12.23 -8.70
N VAL A 58 30.59 -11.32 -9.65
CA VAL A 58 30.13 -11.69 -10.99
C VAL A 58 31.14 -12.60 -11.69
N GLY A 59 30.71 -13.79 -12.11
CA GLY A 59 31.54 -14.80 -12.79
C GLY A 59 32.20 -15.83 -11.86
N GLN A 60 31.84 -15.88 -10.57
CA GLN A 60 32.33 -16.88 -9.63
C GLN A 60 31.40 -18.10 -9.58
N ASN A 61 31.98 -19.31 -9.53
CA ASN A 61 31.18 -20.51 -9.26
C ASN A 61 30.60 -20.47 -7.83
N VAL A 62 29.28 -20.55 -7.73
CA VAL A 62 28.57 -20.68 -6.46
C VAL A 62 28.81 -22.09 -5.90
N ASN A 63 29.09 -22.19 -4.60
CA ASN A 63 29.25 -23.47 -3.95
C ASN A 63 27.92 -24.25 -3.99
N PRO A 64 27.85 -25.47 -4.55
CA PRO A 64 26.61 -26.25 -4.62
C PRO A 64 25.95 -26.47 -3.25
N LYS A 65 26.76 -26.61 -2.18
CA LYS A 65 26.25 -26.75 -0.82
C LYS A 65 25.49 -25.51 -0.35
N GLN A 66 25.96 -24.32 -0.74
CA GLN A 66 25.37 -23.05 -0.38
C GLN A 66 24.01 -22.85 -1.08
N ILE A 67 23.89 -23.24 -2.34
CA ILE A 67 22.63 -23.26 -3.08
C ILE A 67 21.62 -24.19 -2.39
N GLU A 68 22.07 -25.38 -2.00
CA GLU A 68 21.21 -26.36 -1.32
C GLU A 68 20.75 -25.88 0.07
N GLU A 69 21.62 -25.20 0.83
CA GLU A 69 21.27 -24.56 2.10
C GLU A 69 20.26 -23.42 1.90
N ALA A 70 20.47 -22.56 0.90
CA ALA A 70 19.52 -21.52 0.52
C ALA A 70 18.16 -22.09 0.12
N LYS A 71 18.15 -23.19 -0.66
CA LYS A 71 16.93 -23.90 -1.07
C LYS A 71 16.17 -24.45 0.14
N LYS A 72 16.87 -25.14 1.05
CA LYS A 72 16.28 -25.68 2.28
C LYS A 72 15.70 -24.59 3.16
N LEU A 73 16.41 -23.46 3.34
CA LEU A 73 15.91 -22.36 4.16
C LEU A 73 14.67 -21.71 3.52
N LEU A 74 14.70 -21.45 2.21
CA LEU A 74 13.56 -20.87 1.50
C LEU A 74 12.31 -21.76 1.60
N ILE A 75 12.45 -23.08 1.34
CA ILE A 75 11.35 -24.05 1.50
C ILE A 75 10.86 -24.07 2.95
N GLY A 76 11.78 -24.03 3.92
CA GLY A 76 11.44 -23.96 5.33
C GLY A 76 10.57 -22.75 5.69
N PHE A 77 10.91 -21.56 5.19
CA PHE A 77 10.09 -20.35 5.36
C PHE A 77 8.71 -20.49 4.70
N ILE A 78 8.69 -20.97 3.46
CA ILE A 78 7.44 -21.15 2.69
C ILE A 78 6.49 -22.11 3.43
N GLU A 79 7.00 -23.23 3.93
CA GLU A 79 6.18 -24.26 4.59
C GLU A 79 5.80 -23.92 6.01
N LYS A 80 6.70 -23.31 6.79
CA LYS A 80 6.45 -22.89 8.17
C LYS A 80 5.34 -21.84 8.24
N TYR A 81 5.39 -20.85 7.35
CA TYR A 81 4.47 -19.70 7.38
C TYR A 81 3.31 -19.79 6.40
N LYS A 82 3.22 -20.89 5.63
CA LYS A 82 2.17 -21.08 4.62
C LYS A 82 2.08 -19.88 3.66
N VAL A 83 3.24 -19.43 3.18
CA VAL A 83 3.39 -18.30 2.23
C VAL A 83 2.59 -18.56 0.96
N ASP A 84 1.67 -17.68 0.59
CA ASP A 84 0.90 -17.80 -0.65
C ASP A 84 1.69 -17.33 -1.87
N ILE A 85 2.53 -16.31 -1.67
CA ILE A 85 3.21 -15.60 -2.73
C ILE A 85 4.54 -14.99 -2.28
N ILE A 86 5.51 -14.98 -3.19
CA ILE A 86 6.84 -14.42 -2.99
C ILE A 86 6.96 -13.10 -3.77
N ALA A 87 7.24 -12.01 -3.07
CA ALA A 87 7.47 -10.69 -3.67
C ALA A 87 8.98 -10.47 -3.84
N ILE A 88 9.45 -10.37 -5.08
CA ILE A 88 10.88 -10.25 -5.41
C ILE A 88 11.17 -8.81 -5.85
N GLY A 89 12.10 -8.13 -5.19
CA GLY A 89 12.58 -6.81 -5.61
C GLY A 89 13.20 -6.85 -7.01
N ASN A 90 13.04 -5.79 -7.79
CA ASN A 90 13.48 -5.74 -9.19
C ASN A 90 14.88 -5.11 -9.40
N GLY A 91 15.71 -5.04 -8.37
CA GLY A 91 17.06 -4.50 -8.45
C GLY A 91 18.13 -5.51 -8.78
N THR A 92 19.27 -5.35 -8.11
CA THR A 92 20.49 -6.12 -8.38
C THR A 92 20.29 -7.60 -8.04
N ALA A 93 20.71 -8.50 -8.93
CA ALA A 93 20.51 -9.96 -8.81
C ALA A 93 19.04 -10.44 -8.90
N SER A 94 18.10 -9.58 -9.33
CA SER A 94 16.67 -9.92 -9.37
C SER A 94 16.34 -11.06 -10.34
N ARG A 95 16.98 -11.11 -11.52
CA ARG A 95 16.76 -12.16 -12.53
C ARG A 95 17.28 -13.53 -12.07
N GLU A 96 18.43 -13.52 -11.42
CA GLU A 96 19.07 -14.68 -10.82
C GLU A 96 18.20 -15.21 -9.67
N THR A 97 17.71 -14.30 -8.83
CA THR A 97 16.81 -14.61 -7.70
C THR A 97 15.48 -15.16 -8.18
N GLU A 98 14.90 -14.57 -9.22
CA GLU A 98 13.70 -15.06 -9.89
C GLU A 98 13.92 -16.49 -10.42
N SER A 99 15.00 -16.72 -11.15
CA SER A 99 15.31 -18.04 -11.72
C SER A 99 15.48 -19.10 -10.62
N PHE A 100 16.18 -18.75 -9.54
CA PHE A 100 16.35 -19.61 -8.37
C PHE A 100 15.00 -19.94 -7.73
N ILE A 101 14.18 -18.94 -7.43
CA ILE A 101 12.85 -19.13 -6.82
C ILE A 101 11.95 -19.95 -7.75
N ALA A 102 11.86 -19.60 -9.03
CA ALA A 102 11.03 -20.31 -10.01
C ALA A 102 11.43 -21.79 -10.15
N SER A 103 12.71 -22.12 -9.99
CA SER A 103 13.16 -23.53 -9.96
C SER A 103 12.64 -24.28 -8.73
N ILE A 104 12.62 -23.65 -7.57
CA ILE A 104 12.19 -24.24 -6.30
C ILE A 104 10.68 -24.43 -6.26
N LEU A 105 9.92 -23.46 -6.78
CA LEU A 105 8.46 -23.51 -6.76
C LEU A 105 7.88 -24.73 -7.50
N LYS A 106 8.63 -25.30 -8.47
CA LYS A 106 8.23 -26.52 -9.19
C LYS A 106 8.24 -27.77 -8.31
N ASP A 107 9.05 -27.77 -7.25
CA ASP A 107 9.24 -28.91 -6.36
C ASP A 107 8.28 -28.87 -5.15
N LEU A 108 7.48 -27.81 -5.02
CA LEU A 108 6.55 -27.64 -3.90
C LEU A 108 5.26 -28.44 -4.13
N SER A 109 4.74 -29.03 -3.06
CA SER A 109 3.49 -29.80 -3.08
C SER A 109 2.23 -28.93 -3.19
N ARG A 110 2.34 -27.64 -2.87
CA ARG A 110 1.24 -26.66 -2.93
C ARG A 110 1.58 -25.51 -3.87
N PRO A 111 0.57 -24.90 -4.54
CA PRO A 111 0.82 -23.79 -5.44
C PRO A 111 1.26 -22.55 -4.65
N VAL A 112 2.48 -22.08 -4.92
CA VAL A 112 3.02 -20.80 -4.45
C VAL A 112 3.44 -20.01 -5.68
N LYS A 113 3.06 -18.73 -5.73
CA LYS A 113 3.37 -17.85 -6.86
C LYS A 113 4.52 -16.91 -6.51
N TYR A 114 5.09 -16.28 -7.52
CA TYR A 114 5.98 -15.14 -7.30
C TYR A 114 5.53 -13.95 -8.14
N VAL A 115 5.96 -12.76 -7.74
CA VAL A 115 5.75 -11.52 -8.48
C VAL A 115 6.98 -10.62 -8.34
N ILE A 116 7.33 -9.94 -9.42
CA ILE A 116 8.36 -8.92 -9.41
C ILE A 116 7.77 -7.60 -8.94
N VAL A 117 8.40 -6.97 -7.96
CA VAL A 117 7.94 -5.75 -7.31
C VAL A 117 9.01 -4.67 -7.48
N SER A 118 8.59 -3.46 -7.82
CA SER A 118 9.51 -2.32 -7.89
C SER A 118 10.14 -2.08 -6.52
N GLU A 119 11.47 -1.99 -6.46
CA GLU A 119 12.21 -1.58 -5.26
C GLU A 119 12.46 -0.07 -5.21
N ALA A 120 11.89 0.71 -6.13
CA ALA A 120 12.10 2.15 -6.20
C ALA A 120 11.84 2.81 -4.84
N GLY A 121 12.85 3.48 -4.30
CA GLY A 121 12.78 4.15 -2.99
C GLY A 121 12.78 3.22 -1.76
N ALA A 122 12.88 1.89 -1.91
CA ALA A 122 12.97 0.96 -0.78
C ALA A 122 14.22 1.20 0.07
N SER A 123 15.36 1.47 -0.58
CA SER A 123 16.60 1.88 0.10
C SER A 123 16.43 3.18 0.89
N VAL A 124 15.74 4.17 0.31
CA VAL A 124 15.45 5.45 0.97
C VAL A 124 14.53 5.26 2.18
N TYR A 125 13.46 4.47 2.04
CA TYR A 125 12.62 4.08 3.18
C TYR A 125 13.47 3.40 4.26
N SER A 126 14.24 2.37 3.91
CA SER A 126 14.96 1.56 4.90
C SER A 126 16.00 2.33 5.73
N ALA A 127 16.52 3.42 5.18
CA ALA A 127 17.44 4.32 5.85
C ALA A 127 16.75 5.48 6.60
N SER A 128 15.44 5.66 6.42
CA SER A 128 14.65 6.75 7.02
C SER A 128 14.45 6.59 8.53
N GLU A 129 14.14 7.71 9.21
CA GLU A 129 13.76 7.70 10.62
C GLU A 129 12.47 6.89 10.85
N LEU A 130 11.47 7.04 9.97
CA LEU A 130 10.23 6.27 10.04
C LEU A 130 10.48 4.76 10.04
N ALA A 131 11.38 4.26 9.19
CA ALA A 131 11.68 2.83 9.15
C ALA A 131 12.49 2.37 10.38
N ARG A 132 13.31 3.25 10.98
CA ARG A 132 13.97 2.99 12.26
C ARG A 132 12.98 2.94 13.42
N GLU A 133 11.94 3.77 13.40
CA GLU A 133 10.85 3.72 14.37
C GLU A 133 10.01 2.45 14.20
N GLU A 134 9.65 2.08 12.96
CA GLU A 134 8.89 0.84 12.69
C GLU A 134 9.70 -0.42 13.03
N PHE A 135 11.02 -0.40 12.80
CA PHE A 135 11.92 -1.56 12.97
C PHE A 135 13.28 -1.15 13.57
N PRO A 136 13.36 -0.87 14.88
CA PRO A 136 14.60 -0.38 15.53
C PRO A 136 15.76 -1.37 15.42
N GLU A 137 15.48 -2.66 15.63
CA GLU A 137 16.47 -3.75 15.70
C GLU A 137 16.86 -4.33 14.33
N PHE A 138 16.48 -3.67 13.23
CA PHE A 138 16.70 -4.17 11.87
C PHE A 138 17.88 -3.43 11.23
N GLN A 139 18.68 -4.18 10.47
CA GLN A 139 19.60 -3.61 9.50
C GLN A 139 18.83 -2.98 8.34
N VAL A 140 19.51 -2.09 7.61
CA VAL A 140 18.89 -1.33 6.50
C VAL A 140 18.30 -2.28 5.47
N GLU A 141 19.06 -3.29 5.04
CA GLU A 141 18.64 -4.23 4.01
C GLU A 141 17.49 -5.15 4.46
N GLU A 142 17.35 -5.40 5.77
CA GLU A 142 16.24 -6.18 6.30
C GLU A 142 14.92 -5.40 6.25
N ARG A 143 14.96 -4.08 6.51
CA ARG A 143 13.79 -3.20 6.37
C ARG A 143 13.33 -3.10 4.92
N SER A 144 14.27 -3.13 3.98
CA SER A 144 13.97 -3.12 2.53
C SER A 144 13.13 -4.33 2.13
N ALA A 145 13.48 -5.54 2.58
CA ALA A 145 12.70 -6.76 2.32
C ALA A 145 11.25 -6.67 2.85
N VAL A 146 11.05 -6.04 4.03
CA VAL A 146 9.70 -5.78 4.56
C VAL A 146 8.92 -4.85 3.65
N SER A 147 9.54 -3.77 3.16
CA SER A 147 8.89 -2.81 2.26
C SER A 147 8.49 -3.45 0.94
N ILE A 148 9.36 -4.30 0.36
CA ILE A 148 9.04 -5.06 -0.86
C ILE A 148 7.81 -5.95 -0.66
N ALA A 149 7.75 -6.67 0.47
CA ALA A 149 6.60 -7.51 0.79
C ALA A 149 5.30 -6.69 0.92
N ARG A 150 5.33 -5.59 1.69
CA ARG A 150 4.16 -4.74 1.95
C ARG A 150 3.67 -4.02 0.71
N ARG A 151 4.59 -3.60 -0.17
CA ARG A 151 4.26 -2.93 -1.43
C ARG A 151 3.42 -3.79 -2.35
N MET A 152 3.59 -5.11 -2.32
CA MET A 152 2.74 -6.02 -3.08
C MET A 152 1.30 -6.08 -2.51
N GLN A 153 1.15 -6.08 -1.19
CA GLN A 153 -0.16 -6.10 -0.55
C GLN A 153 -0.94 -4.80 -0.71
N ASP A 154 -0.27 -3.65 -0.56
CA ASP A 154 -0.88 -2.32 -0.71
C ASP A 154 0.19 -1.30 -1.18
N PRO A 155 0.38 -1.17 -2.52
CA PRO A 155 1.41 -0.30 -3.09
C PRO A 155 1.29 1.15 -2.62
N LEU A 156 0.07 1.69 -2.61
CA LEU A 156 -0.20 3.07 -2.19
C LEU A 156 0.25 3.28 -0.73
N SER A 157 -0.21 2.42 0.19
CA SER A 157 0.04 2.59 1.62
C SER A 157 1.52 2.45 2.00
N GLU A 158 2.30 1.71 1.21
CA GLU A 158 3.72 1.55 1.42
C GLU A 158 4.55 2.65 0.73
N LEU A 159 4.20 3.06 -0.50
CA LEU A 159 4.93 4.08 -1.25
C LEU A 159 4.81 5.48 -0.64
N VAL A 160 3.68 5.82 0.00
CA VAL A 160 3.48 7.11 0.70
C VAL A 160 4.41 7.31 1.91
N LYS A 161 5.10 6.26 2.36
CA LYS A 161 6.11 6.35 3.42
C LYS A 161 7.44 6.92 2.95
N ILE A 162 7.62 7.05 1.64
CA ILE A 162 8.83 7.55 0.99
C ILE A 162 8.57 8.96 0.49
N ASP A 163 9.55 9.86 0.63
CA ASP A 163 9.50 11.16 -0.03
C ASP A 163 9.26 10.94 -1.54
N PRO A 164 8.20 11.51 -2.14
CA PRO A 164 7.85 11.22 -3.53
C PRO A 164 8.98 11.50 -4.52
N LYS A 165 9.84 12.50 -4.26
CA LYS A 165 11.01 12.80 -5.10
C LYS A 165 12.15 11.79 -4.97
N SER A 166 12.08 10.90 -4.00
CA SER A 166 13.02 9.81 -3.76
C SER A 166 12.52 8.48 -4.34
N ILE A 167 11.28 8.42 -4.81
CA ILE A 167 10.80 7.30 -5.62
C ILE A 167 11.40 7.50 -7.02
N GLY A 168 12.27 6.59 -7.43
CA GLY A 168 12.90 6.64 -8.76
C GLY A 168 11.87 6.42 -9.86
N VAL A 169 11.39 7.51 -10.47
CA VAL A 169 10.31 7.49 -11.47
C VAL A 169 10.78 7.88 -12.86
N GLY A 170 12.09 8.08 -13.06
CA GLY A 170 12.69 8.20 -14.37
C GLY A 170 14.17 8.58 -14.34
N GLN A 171 14.80 8.52 -15.50
CA GLN A 171 16.18 8.99 -15.68
C GLN A 171 16.26 10.51 -15.54
N TYR A 172 17.40 11.02 -15.07
CA TYR A 172 17.68 12.46 -14.91
C TYR A 172 16.72 13.20 -13.95
N GLN A 173 16.08 12.48 -13.03
CA GLN A 173 15.20 13.04 -12.00
C GLN A 173 15.92 14.06 -11.08
N HIS A 174 17.24 13.91 -10.92
CA HIS A 174 18.07 14.82 -10.14
C HIS A 174 18.47 16.10 -10.89
N ASP A 175 18.36 16.10 -12.23
CA ASP A 175 18.83 17.20 -13.09
C ASP A 175 17.75 18.25 -13.38
N VAL A 176 16.52 18.02 -12.88
CA VAL A 176 15.43 18.99 -12.98
C VAL A 176 15.34 19.89 -11.76
N THR A 177 14.58 21.00 -11.87
CA THR A 177 14.30 21.88 -10.73
C THR A 177 13.57 21.12 -9.61
N GLN A 178 14.29 20.88 -8.50
CA GLN A 178 13.83 19.99 -7.43
C GLN A 178 12.57 20.48 -6.71
N SER A 179 12.40 21.78 -6.48
CA SER A 179 11.18 22.33 -5.87
C SER A 179 9.95 22.02 -6.71
N LYS A 180 10.01 22.35 -8.01
CA LYS A 180 8.91 22.09 -8.94
C LYS A 180 8.66 20.59 -9.17
N LEU A 181 9.65 19.73 -8.96
CA LEU A 181 9.49 18.27 -8.99
C LEU A 181 8.71 17.81 -7.76
N SER A 182 9.13 18.23 -6.57
CA SER A 182 8.45 17.90 -5.29
C SER A 182 6.97 18.26 -5.37
N ASP A 183 6.64 19.51 -5.70
CA ASP A 183 5.24 19.96 -5.80
C ASP A 183 4.41 19.09 -6.75
N SER A 184 5.00 18.70 -7.88
CA SER A 184 4.33 17.89 -8.90
C SER A 184 4.11 16.45 -8.44
N LEU A 185 5.05 15.87 -7.71
CA LEU A 185 4.96 14.49 -7.22
C LEU A 185 4.06 14.42 -5.97
N ASP A 186 4.14 15.40 -5.07
CA ASP A 186 3.25 15.55 -3.92
C ASP A 186 1.79 15.70 -4.36
N PHE A 187 1.54 16.46 -5.43
CA PHE A 187 0.21 16.56 -6.02
C PHE A 187 -0.29 15.23 -6.59
N VAL A 188 0.58 14.43 -7.23
CA VAL A 188 0.22 13.10 -7.72
C VAL A 188 -0.12 12.14 -6.58
N VAL A 189 0.67 12.14 -5.50
CA VAL A 189 0.41 11.32 -4.32
C VAL A 189 -0.91 11.71 -3.68
N THR A 190 -1.12 12.99 -3.41
CA THR A 190 -2.38 13.54 -2.90
C THR A 190 -3.56 13.11 -3.78
N THR A 191 -3.44 13.25 -5.10
CA THR A 191 -4.50 12.86 -6.04
C THR A 191 -4.79 11.35 -5.97
N ALA A 192 -3.77 10.50 -5.91
CA ALA A 192 -3.93 9.04 -5.82
C ALA A 192 -4.62 8.62 -4.51
N VAL A 193 -4.18 9.19 -3.37
CA VAL A 193 -4.73 8.92 -2.04
C VAL A 193 -6.21 9.31 -1.97
N ASN A 194 -6.55 10.53 -2.41
CA ASN A 194 -7.92 11.03 -2.36
C ASN A 194 -8.83 10.32 -3.37
N ARG A 195 -8.30 9.89 -4.53
CA ARG A 195 -9.08 9.10 -5.51
C ARG A 195 -9.52 7.74 -4.98
N ILE A 196 -8.64 7.06 -4.23
CA ILE A 196 -8.95 5.74 -3.64
C ILE A 196 -9.79 5.92 -2.36
N GLY A 197 -9.46 6.93 -1.56
CA GLY A 197 -9.98 7.13 -0.22
C GLY A 197 -9.26 6.23 0.80
N VAL A 198 -9.40 6.58 2.07
CA VAL A 198 -8.57 6.04 3.14
C VAL A 198 -9.45 5.47 4.25
N ASN A 199 -9.18 4.23 4.69
CA ASN A 199 -9.82 3.70 5.89
C ASN A 199 -9.24 4.37 7.13
N VAL A 200 -10.00 5.27 7.76
CA VAL A 200 -9.52 6.06 8.91
C VAL A 200 -9.13 5.17 10.10
N ASN A 201 -9.69 3.97 10.22
CA ASN A 201 -9.41 3.07 11.34
C ASN A 201 -8.15 2.22 11.17
N THR A 202 -7.56 2.17 9.97
CA THR A 202 -6.37 1.33 9.71
C THR A 202 -5.23 2.08 9.04
N ALA A 203 -5.49 3.25 8.45
CA ALA A 203 -4.47 4.02 7.74
C ALA A 203 -3.35 4.51 8.64
N SER A 204 -2.11 4.51 8.15
CA SER A 204 -0.97 5.10 8.84
C SER A 204 -1.04 6.63 8.82
N THR A 205 -0.27 7.27 9.70
CA THR A 205 -0.06 8.73 9.66
C THR A 205 0.47 9.17 8.30
N SER A 206 1.40 8.40 7.69
CA SER A 206 1.97 8.68 6.37
C SER A 206 0.95 8.65 5.24
N LEU A 207 -0.12 7.85 5.35
CA LEU A 207 -1.20 7.86 4.36
C LEU A 207 -2.20 8.99 4.63
N LEU A 208 -2.55 9.21 5.90
CA LEU A 208 -3.52 10.23 6.31
C LEU A 208 -3.06 11.65 5.99
N GLN A 209 -1.76 11.95 6.07
CA GLN A 209 -1.24 13.29 5.74
C GLN A 209 -1.47 13.72 4.29
N TYR A 210 -1.72 12.77 3.38
CA TYR A 210 -2.03 13.05 1.97
C TYR A 210 -3.53 13.13 1.68
N VAL A 211 -4.40 12.98 2.69
CA VAL A 211 -5.83 13.25 2.56
C VAL A 211 -6.05 14.76 2.48
N SER A 212 -6.91 15.19 1.56
CA SER A 212 -7.18 16.60 1.30
C SER A 212 -7.57 17.33 2.59
N GLY A 213 -6.90 18.44 2.86
CA GLY A 213 -7.10 19.25 4.06
C GLY A 213 -6.35 18.77 5.31
N LEU A 214 -5.90 17.51 5.37
CA LEU A 214 -5.18 17.02 6.54
C LEU A 214 -3.72 17.49 6.53
N SER A 215 -3.19 17.73 7.73
CA SER A 215 -1.76 17.96 7.95
C SER A 215 -1.17 16.76 8.69
N ASN A 216 0.15 16.61 8.71
CA ASN A 216 0.83 15.56 9.48
C ASN A 216 0.41 15.57 10.97
N LYS A 217 0.24 16.77 11.56
CA LYS A 217 -0.23 16.90 12.95
C LYS A 217 -1.63 16.34 13.14
N VAL A 218 -2.57 16.65 12.24
CA VAL A 218 -3.94 16.14 12.32
C VAL A 218 -3.97 14.63 12.03
N ALA A 219 -3.19 14.15 11.07
CA ALA A 219 -3.04 12.73 10.78
C ALA A 219 -2.58 11.94 12.01
N LYS A 220 -1.59 12.46 12.75
CA LYS A 220 -1.13 11.86 14.01
C LYS A 220 -2.25 11.86 15.07
N ASN A 221 -2.93 12.98 15.26
CA ASN A 221 -4.04 13.07 16.22
C ASN A 221 -5.18 12.09 15.93
N ILE A 222 -5.46 11.81 14.64
CA ILE A 222 -6.45 10.78 14.25
C ILE A 222 -6.00 9.39 14.72
N VAL A 223 -4.73 9.04 14.50
CA VAL A 223 -4.17 7.75 14.91
C VAL A 223 -4.15 7.63 16.43
N ASP A 224 -3.60 8.62 17.13
CA ASP A 224 -3.53 8.66 18.60
C ASP A 224 -4.92 8.50 19.23
N LYS A 225 -5.92 9.16 18.65
CA LYS A 225 -7.30 9.08 19.11
C LYS A 225 -7.89 7.67 18.97
N ARG A 226 -7.73 7.01 17.82
CA ARG A 226 -8.28 5.64 17.64
C ARG A 226 -7.52 4.59 18.46
N GLU A 227 -6.25 4.84 18.76
CA GLU A 227 -5.47 3.96 19.64
C GLU A 227 -5.89 4.12 21.11
N THR A 228 -6.23 5.34 21.52
CA THR A 228 -6.65 5.63 22.90
C THR A 228 -8.09 5.25 23.18
N TYR A 229 -9.02 5.58 22.28
CA TYR A 229 -10.47 5.45 22.51
C TYR A 229 -11.13 4.32 21.71
N GLY A 230 -10.37 3.62 20.87
CA GLY A 230 -10.88 2.60 19.95
C GLY A 230 -11.29 3.16 18.59
N PRO A 231 -11.72 2.29 17.66
CA PRO A 231 -12.00 2.67 16.27
C PRO A 231 -13.21 3.62 16.17
N PHE A 232 -13.14 4.55 15.21
CA PHE A 232 -14.25 5.43 14.85
C PHE A 232 -15.43 4.62 14.30
N LYS A 233 -16.65 4.89 14.79
CA LYS A 233 -17.90 4.22 14.37
C LYS A 233 -18.78 5.11 13.50
N SER A 234 -18.44 6.39 13.35
CA SER A 234 -19.12 7.31 12.44
C SER A 234 -18.21 8.46 12.04
N ARG A 235 -18.51 9.09 10.89
CA ARG A 235 -17.79 10.29 10.44
C ARG A 235 -17.90 11.46 11.44
N LYS A 236 -18.99 11.53 12.22
CA LYS A 236 -19.19 12.61 13.21
C LYS A 236 -18.16 12.57 14.35
N GLU A 237 -17.70 11.40 14.76
CA GLU A 237 -16.70 11.24 15.83
C GLU A 237 -15.33 11.85 15.48
N LEU A 238 -15.06 12.08 14.19
CA LEU A 238 -13.86 12.79 13.77
C LEU A 238 -13.87 14.27 14.17
N LEU A 239 -15.04 14.90 14.37
CA LEU A 239 -15.11 16.31 14.81
C LEU A 239 -14.42 16.54 16.16
N ASP A 240 -14.38 15.49 16.98
CA ASP A 240 -13.74 15.50 18.28
C ASP A 240 -12.21 15.25 18.19
N VAL A 241 -11.62 15.18 16.97
CA VAL A 241 -10.16 15.02 16.79
C VAL A 241 -9.49 16.38 17.03
N PRO A 242 -8.46 16.45 17.90
CA PRO A 242 -7.74 17.70 18.14
C PRO A 242 -7.18 18.30 16.85
N ASN A 243 -7.31 19.63 16.71
CA ASN A 243 -6.86 20.40 15.55
C ASN A 243 -7.55 20.06 14.21
N LEU A 244 -8.62 19.25 14.20
CA LEU A 244 -9.47 19.08 13.02
C LEU A 244 -10.60 20.13 13.04
N GLY A 245 -10.33 21.31 12.47
CA GLY A 245 -11.34 22.37 12.37
C GLY A 245 -12.47 22.04 11.39
N ALA A 246 -13.62 22.71 11.51
CA ALA A 246 -14.81 22.46 10.69
C ALA A 246 -14.54 22.49 9.17
N LYS A 247 -13.78 23.48 8.68
CA LYS A 247 -13.40 23.57 7.27
C LYS A 247 -12.50 22.41 6.84
N THR A 248 -11.55 22.01 7.68
CA THR A 248 -10.67 20.87 7.39
C THR A 248 -11.45 19.57 7.39
N PHE A 249 -12.38 19.40 8.33
CA PHE A 249 -13.30 18.28 8.36
C PHE A 249 -14.09 18.18 7.05
N GLU A 250 -14.75 19.27 6.63
CA GLU A 250 -15.50 19.33 5.38
C GLU A 250 -14.65 18.92 4.16
N GLN A 251 -13.41 19.40 4.06
CA GLN A 251 -12.54 19.04 2.93
C GLN A 251 -12.08 17.57 2.97
N ALA A 252 -11.86 17.01 4.16
CA ALA A 252 -11.28 15.67 4.31
C ALA A 252 -12.32 14.55 4.32
N ILE A 253 -13.52 14.82 4.84
CA ILE A 253 -14.43 13.77 5.31
C ILE A 253 -14.97 12.88 4.18
N GLY A 254 -15.10 13.42 2.96
CA GLY A 254 -15.49 12.64 1.76
C GLY A 254 -14.46 11.57 1.37
N PHE A 255 -13.20 11.75 1.75
CA PHE A 255 -12.10 10.84 1.42
C PHE A 255 -11.81 9.83 2.55
N LEU A 256 -12.34 10.05 3.75
CA LEU A 256 -12.20 9.16 4.90
C LEU A 256 -13.36 8.16 4.95
N ARG A 257 -13.04 6.87 4.98
CA ARG A 257 -13.99 5.76 5.01
C ARG A 257 -13.97 5.04 6.34
N ILE A 258 -15.15 4.61 6.79
CA ILE A 258 -15.34 3.79 7.98
C ILE A 258 -16.14 2.55 7.56
N PHE A 259 -15.46 1.41 7.42
CA PHE A 259 -16.07 0.18 6.89
C PHE A 259 -17.09 -0.46 7.84
N ASN A 260 -16.88 -0.31 9.15
CA ASN A 260 -17.77 -0.82 10.20
C ASN A 260 -18.61 0.32 10.83
N SER A 261 -19.02 1.30 10.01
CA SER A 261 -19.81 2.44 10.49
C SER A 261 -21.25 2.05 10.79
N ILE A 262 -21.88 2.80 11.71
CA ILE A 262 -23.33 2.76 11.94
C ILE A 262 -24.10 3.24 10.71
N ASN A 263 -23.55 4.19 9.95
CA ASN A 263 -24.16 4.68 8.70
C ASN A 263 -23.47 4.02 7.49
N PRO A 264 -24.19 3.24 6.67
CA PRO A 264 -23.60 2.56 5.51
C PRO A 264 -23.10 3.50 4.40
N LEU A 265 -23.42 4.79 4.42
CA LEU A 265 -22.84 5.77 3.49
C LEU A 265 -21.39 6.14 3.86
N ASP A 266 -20.96 5.95 5.12
CA ASP A 266 -19.60 6.30 5.57
C ASP A 266 -18.50 5.39 4.98
N LYS A 267 -18.84 4.23 4.42
CA LYS A 267 -17.91 3.39 3.64
C LYS A 267 -17.81 3.80 2.16
N THR A 268 -18.58 4.80 1.75
CA THR A 268 -18.68 5.27 0.36
C THR A 268 -17.97 6.62 0.18
N PRO A 269 -17.66 7.04 -1.07
CA PRO A 269 -17.13 8.37 -1.33
C PRO A 269 -18.19 9.48 -1.32
N ILE A 270 -19.46 9.16 -1.01
CA ILE A 270 -20.53 10.17 -0.93
C ILE A 270 -20.21 11.12 0.23
N HIS A 271 -20.20 12.42 -0.03
CA HIS A 271 -19.95 13.42 0.99
C HIS A 271 -21.14 13.51 1.96
N PRO A 272 -20.94 13.72 3.29
CA PRO A 272 -22.03 13.87 4.25
C PRO A 272 -23.08 14.93 3.89
N GLU A 273 -22.69 15.99 3.19
CA GLU A 273 -23.63 17.02 2.69
C GLU A 273 -24.68 16.47 1.71
N SER A 274 -24.36 15.35 1.04
CA SER A 274 -25.20 14.71 0.03
C SER A 274 -25.94 13.49 0.58
N TYR A 275 -25.90 13.23 1.89
CA TYR A 275 -26.55 12.03 2.47
C TYR A 275 -28.05 12.05 2.28
N ASP A 276 -28.71 13.17 2.55
CA ASP A 276 -30.16 13.30 2.38
C ASP A 276 -30.57 13.08 0.92
N LEU A 277 -29.78 13.62 -0.02
CA LEU A 277 -29.97 13.37 -1.45
C LEU A 277 -29.78 11.89 -1.81
N ALA A 278 -28.72 11.26 -1.31
CA ALA A 278 -28.44 9.84 -1.56
C ALA A 278 -29.57 8.94 -1.06
N TYR A 279 -30.11 9.21 0.14
CA TYR A 279 -31.25 8.47 0.69
C TYR A 279 -32.52 8.65 -0.16
N ARG A 280 -32.81 9.89 -0.59
CA ARG A 280 -33.97 10.15 -1.47
C ARG A 280 -33.85 9.44 -2.81
N ILE A 281 -32.66 9.39 -3.41
CA ILE A 281 -32.41 8.64 -4.65
C ILE A 281 -32.60 7.14 -4.43
N LEU A 282 -32.05 6.57 -3.35
CA LEU A 282 -32.22 5.16 -3.03
C LEU A 282 -33.70 4.80 -2.83
N GLN A 283 -34.45 5.63 -2.11
CA GLN A 283 -35.88 5.45 -1.92
C GLN A 283 -36.66 5.50 -3.24
N TYR A 284 -36.34 6.47 -4.12
CA TYR A 284 -36.94 6.57 -5.45
C TYR A 284 -36.69 5.31 -6.29
N LEU A 285 -35.52 4.69 -6.13
CA LEU A 285 -35.14 3.45 -6.81
C LEU A 285 -35.61 2.18 -6.09
N ASN A 286 -36.35 2.31 -4.99
CA ASN A 286 -36.79 1.20 -4.15
C ASN A 286 -35.62 0.31 -3.68
N LEU A 287 -34.51 0.95 -3.31
CA LEU A 287 -33.31 0.33 -2.76
C LEU A 287 -33.12 0.72 -1.30
N ASN A 288 -32.67 -0.23 -0.49
CA ASN A 288 -32.20 0.03 0.87
C ASN A 288 -30.72 0.46 0.84
N VAL A 289 -30.31 1.33 1.75
CA VAL A 289 -28.91 1.77 1.89
C VAL A 289 -27.93 0.61 2.14
N GLU A 290 -28.37 -0.46 2.79
CA GLU A 290 -27.55 -1.66 2.99
C GLU A 290 -27.30 -2.44 1.69
N GLU A 291 -28.11 -2.22 0.65
CA GLU A 291 -27.93 -2.85 -0.65
C GLU A 291 -26.82 -2.19 -1.49
N ILE A 292 -26.24 -1.07 -1.03
CA ILE A 292 -25.14 -0.39 -1.72
C ILE A 292 -23.96 -1.37 -1.89
N GLY A 293 -23.56 -1.57 -3.15
CA GLY A 293 -22.46 -2.46 -3.53
C GLY A 293 -22.89 -3.87 -3.92
N THR A 294 -24.16 -4.25 -3.70
CA THR A 294 -24.73 -5.52 -4.18
C THR A 294 -24.98 -5.49 -5.69
N GLU A 295 -25.04 -6.68 -6.32
CA GLU A 295 -25.37 -6.79 -7.75
C GLU A 295 -26.75 -6.22 -8.09
N LYS A 296 -27.74 -6.36 -7.19
CA LYS A 296 -29.06 -5.75 -7.36
C LYS A 296 -28.96 -4.23 -7.47
N CYS A 297 -28.25 -3.59 -6.54
CA CYS A 297 -28.06 -2.14 -6.56
C CYS A 297 -27.29 -1.69 -7.82
N LYS A 298 -26.22 -2.40 -8.21
CA LYS A 298 -25.46 -2.09 -9.42
C LYS A 298 -26.32 -2.18 -10.68
N ASN A 299 -27.07 -3.26 -10.85
CA ASN A 299 -27.93 -3.48 -12.00
C ASN A 299 -29.04 -2.41 -12.09
N THR A 300 -29.67 -2.10 -10.95
CA THR A 300 -30.67 -1.03 -10.88
C THR A 300 -30.06 0.29 -11.32
N ILE A 301 -28.94 0.70 -10.73
CA ILE A 301 -28.26 1.97 -11.05
C ILE A 301 -27.78 2.04 -12.51
N ASN A 302 -27.36 0.92 -13.10
CA ASN A 302 -26.94 0.87 -14.51
C ASN A 302 -28.11 0.94 -15.49
N SER A 303 -29.31 0.55 -15.06
CA SER A 303 -30.52 0.57 -15.89
C SER A 303 -31.23 1.93 -15.96
N ILE A 304 -30.89 2.87 -15.08
CA ILE A 304 -31.59 4.16 -14.99
C ILE A 304 -31.02 5.21 -15.96
N ASN A 305 -31.88 6.14 -16.38
CA ASN A 305 -31.43 7.35 -17.04
C ASN A 305 -30.98 8.39 -15.99
N LYS A 306 -29.66 8.54 -15.84
CA LYS A 306 -29.06 9.45 -14.85
C LYS A 306 -29.43 10.93 -15.07
N ASN A 307 -29.57 11.36 -16.32
CA ASN A 307 -29.93 12.75 -16.64
C ASN A 307 -31.35 13.06 -16.16
N LYS A 308 -32.29 12.14 -16.43
CA LYS A 308 -33.69 12.30 -15.98
C LYS A 308 -33.81 12.34 -14.44
N ILE A 309 -32.98 11.57 -13.74
CA ILE A 309 -32.95 11.59 -12.28
C ILE A 309 -32.33 12.89 -11.75
N ALA A 310 -31.29 13.39 -12.40
CA ALA A 310 -30.67 14.67 -12.04
C ALA A 310 -31.61 15.87 -12.26
N GLU A 311 -32.55 15.80 -13.22
CA GLU A 311 -33.59 16.83 -13.38
C GLU A 311 -34.66 16.79 -12.27
N TYR A 312 -34.84 15.63 -11.63
CA TYR A 312 -35.87 15.42 -10.59
C TYR A 312 -35.40 15.82 -9.18
N PHE A 313 -34.08 15.83 -8.94
CA PHE A 313 -33.47 16.06 -7.63
C PHE A 313 -32.61 17.31 -7.58
#